data_AF-A0A348UMA1-F1
#
_entry.id   AF-A0A348UMA1-F1
#
_cell.length_a   1.000
_cell.length_b   1.000
_cell.length_c   1.000
_cell.angle_alpha   90.00
_cell.angle_beta   90.00
_cell.angle_gamma   90.00
#
_symmetry.space_group_name_H-M   'P 1'
#
loop_
_entity.id
_entity.type
_entity.pdbx_description
1 polymer ?
#
loop_
_entity_poly.entity_id
_entity_poly.type
_entity_poly.pdbx_seq_one_letter_code
_entity_poly.pdbx_strand_id
1 'polypeptide(L)'
;MLGWREFVRGVFHHYYEPMQSRNIWRAERKLTSAWYTGDTGIGPLDHVIHKTLRYGWAHHIERLMVAANLMNLSGIEPQEVYRWFM
;
A
#
# COMPACT_ATOMS: atom_id res chain seq x y z
N MET A 1 -8.07 -9.20 -19.51
CA MET A 1 -7.28 -9.12 -18.25
C MET A 1 -6.32 -10.32 -18.13
N LEU A 2 -5.42 -10.54 -19.11
CA LEU A 2 -4.49 -11.69 -19.10
C LEU A 2 -3.06 -11.34 -18.69
N GLY A 3 -2.69 -10.05 -18.68
CA GLY A 3 -1.33 -9.60 -18.33
C GLY A 3 -1.11 -9.51 -16.82
N TRP A 4 -1.10 -8.28 -16.29
CA TRP A 4 -0.72 -7.97 -14.91
C TRP A 4 -1.38 -8.84 -13.83
N ARG A 5 -2.67 -9.12 -13.94
CA ARG A 5 -3.39 -9.94 -12.94
C ARG A 5 -2.84 -11.37 -12.87
N GLU A 6 -2.60 -12.03 -13.99
CA GLU A 6 -2.05 -13.40 -14.01
C GLU A 6 -0.57 -13.40 -13.66
N PHE A 7 0.18 -12.38 -14.07
CA PHE A 7 1.58 -12.21 -13.68
C PHE A 7 1.73 -12.13 -12.15
N VAL A 8 0.98 -11.24 -11.49
CA VAL A 8 1.03 -11.10 -10.02
C VAL A 8 0.61 -12.39 -9.32
N ARG A 9 -0.39 -13.12 -9.86
CA ARG A 9 -0.78 -14.44 -9.34
C ARG A 9 0.37 -15.45 -9.42
N GLY A 10 1.05 -15.53 -10.57
CA GLY A 10 2.22 -16.40 -10.74
C GLY A 10 3.37 -16.03 -9.79
N VAL A 11 3.66 -14.73 -9.66
CA VAL A 11 4.68 -14.23 -8.71
C VAL A 11 4.34 -14.62 -7.28
N PHE A 12 3.07 -14.46 -6.86
CA PHE A 12 2.62 -14.88 -5.53
C PHE A 12 2.89 -16.37 -5.30
N HIS A 13 2.45 -17.26 -6.19
CA HIS A 13 2.65 -18.70 -6.00
C HIS A 13 4.12 -19.14 -5.95
N HIS A 14 5.01 -18.47 -6.67
CA HIS A 14 6.42 -18.85 -6.74
C HIS A 14 7.32 -18.14 -5.72
N TYR A 15 6.94 -16.95 -5.25
CA TYR A 15 7.80 -16.08 -4.45
C TYR A 15 7.16 -15.55 -3.17
N TYR A 16 5.96 -15.99 -2.78
CA TYR A 16 5.28 -15.50 -1.58
C TYR A 16 6.13 -15.60 -0.31
N GLU A 17 6.64 -16.79 0.03
CA GLU A 17 7.49 -17.03 1.21
C GLU A 17 8.66 -16.04 1.32
N PRO A 18 9.55 -15.93 0.31
CA PRO A 18 10.65 -14.99 0.39
C PRO A 18 10.22 -13.53 0.28
N MET A 19 9.00 -13.20 -0.13
CA MET A 19 8.51 -11.81 -0.22
C MET A 19 7.90 -11.31 1.09
N GLN A 20 7.37 -12.19 1.94
CA GLN A 20 6.71 -11.81 3.19
C GLN A 20 7.63 -11.02 4.13
N SER A 21 8.90 -11.41 4.27
CA SER A 21 9.85 -10.79 5.19
C SER A 21 10.86 -9.85 4.51
N ARG A 22 10.68 -9.54 3.23
CA ARG A 22 11.62 -8.70 2.49
C ARG A 22 11.51 -7.24 2.87
N ASN A 23 12.60 -6.70 3.39
CA ASN A 23 12.75 -5.28 3.70
C ASN A 23 14.11 -4.76 3.22
N ILE A 24 14.22 -4.51 1.92
CA ILE A 24 15.48 -4.10 1.26
C ILE A 24 15.98 -2.75 1.80
N TRP A 25 15.05 -1.84 2.08
CA TRP A 25 15.34 -0.47 2.53
C TRP A 25 15.54 -0.35 4.04
N ARG A 26 15.39 -1.45 4.80
CA ARG A 26 15.43 -1.46 6.28
C ARG A 26 14.50 -0.41 6.88
N ALA A 27 13.30 -0.31 6.31
CA ALA A 27 12.25 0.59 6.76
C ALA A 27 11.62 0.06 8.07
N GLU A 28 11.53 0.91 9.11
CA GLU A 28 11.09 0.51 10.46
C GLU A 28 9.90 1.33 10.98
N ARG A 29 9.46 2.36 10.24
CA ARG A 29 8.37 3.23 10.70
C ARG A 29 7.02 2.53 10.55
N LYS A 30 6.10 2.84 11.46
CA LYS A 30 4.72 2.33 11.44
C LYS A 30 3.76 3.38 10.93
N LEU A 31 2.61 2.94 10.42
CA LEU A 31 1.53 3.85 10.06
C LEU A 31 0.94 4.48 11.32
N THR A 32 0.66 5.78 11.25
CA THR A 32 -0.03 6.51 12.31
C THR A 32 -1.55 6.36 12.17
N SER A 33 -2.30 6.71 13.21
CA SER A 33 -3.77 6.71 13.18
C SER A 33 -4.36 7.56 12.05
N ALA A 34 -3.65 8.61 11.62
CA ALA A 34 -4.07 9.49 10.53
C ALA A 34 -4.28 8.76 9.19
N TRP A 35 -3.59 7.63 8.96
CA TRP A 35 -3.78 6.79 7.76
C TRP A 35 -5.12 6.04 7.74
N TYR A 36 -5.79 5.95 8.90
CA TYR A 36 -7.08 5.29 9.07
C TYR A 36 -8.24 6.29 9.19
N THR A 37 -7.97 7.54 9.59
CA THR A 37 -8.98 8.61 9.65
C THR A 37 -8.97 9.52 8.41
N GLY A 38 -7.86 9.58 7.68
CA GLY A 38 -7.66 10.48 6.54
C GLY A 38 -7.39 11.92 6.96
N ASP A 39 -6.70 12.11 8.09
CA ASP A 39 -6.31 13.42 8.64
C ASP A 39 -4.78 13.60 8.57
N THR A 40 -4.16 13.17 7.47
CA THR A 40 -2.70 13.22 7.30
C THR A 40 -2.20 14.64 6.98
N GLY A 41 -3.11 15.53 6.55
CA GLY A 41 -2.79 16.89 6.11
C GLY A 41 -2.27 16.95 4.67
N ILE A 42 -2.24 15.82 3.96
CA ILE A 42 -1.84 15.71 2.57
C ILE A 42 -3.11 15.49 1.73
N GLY A 43 -3.62 16.56 1.13
CA GLY A 43 -4.92 16.55 0.43
C GLY A 43 -5.14 15.38 -0.54
N PRO A 44 -4.19 15.04 -1.44
CA PRO A 44 -4.34 13.87 -2.32
C PRO A 44 -4.41 12.54 -1.57
N LEU A 45 -3.67 12.38 -0.48
CA LEU A 45 -3.67 11.16 0.32
C LEU A 45 -4.97 11.03 1.12
N ASP A 46 -5.39 12.11 1.78
CA ASP A 46 -6.63 12.15 2.56
C ASP A 46 -7.83 11.84 1.67
N HIS A 47 -7.86 12.36 0.43
CA HIS A 47 -8.88 12.01 -0.55
C HIS A 47 -8.93 10.50 -0.85
N VAL A 48 -7.78 9.86 -1.06
CA VAL A 48 -7.70 8.42 -1.33
C VAL A 48 -8.15 7.60 -0.12
N ILE A 49 -7.77 8.01 1.10
CA ILE A 49 -8.19 7.36 2.35
C ILE A 49 -9.71 7.47 2.52
N HIS A 50 -10.28 8.67 2.45
CA HIS A 50 -11.73 8.87 2.60
C HIS A 50 -12.54 8.13 1.53
N LYS A 51 -12.05 8.11 0.29
CA LYS A 51 -12.67 7.34 -0.81
C LYS A 51 -12.65 5.84 -0.51
N THR A 52 -11.53 5.31 -0.02
CA THR A 52 -11.39 3.89 0.33
C THR A 52 -12.27 3.53 1.53
N LEU A 53 -12.36 4.40 2.55
CA LEU A 53 -13.25 4.20 3.70
C LEU A 53 -14.72 4.20 3.30
N ARG A 54 -15.13 5.09 2.36
CA ARG A 54 -16.52 5.19 1.92
C ARG A 54 -16.94 4.06 0.98
N TYR A 55 -16.08 3.68 0.04
CA TYR A 55 -16.45 2.78 -1.07
C TYR A 55 -15.75 1.42 -1.05
N GLY A 56 -14.76 1.21 -0.18
CA GLY A 56 -13.91 0.02 -0.20
C GLY A 56 -13.05 -0.08 -1.47
N TRP A 57 -12.85 1.04 -2.19
CA TRP A 57 -12.21 1.03 -3.51
C TRP A 57 -11.42 2.30 -3.79
N ALA A 58 -10.25 2.11 -4.40
CA ALA A 58 -9.45 3.16 -5.02
C ALA A 58 -8.90 2.67 -6.37
N HIS A 59 -8.78 3.60 -7.32
CA HIS A 59 -8.24 3.30 -8.64
C HIS A 59 -6.76 2.88 -8.55
N HIS A 60 -6.26 2.16 -9.56
CA HIS A 60 -4.88 1.66 -9.55
C HIS A 60 -3.83 2.75 -9.33
N ILE A 61 -3.97 3.89 -10.01
CA ILE A 61 -2.99 4.98 -9.93
C ILE A 61 -2.97 5.65 -8.54
N GLU A 62 -4.11 5.73 -7.87
CA GLU A 62 -4.23 6.29 -6.51
C GLU A 62 -3.50 5.40 -5.50
N ARG A 63 -3.69 4.07 -5.62
CA ARG A 63 -3.01 3.09 -4.77
C ARG A 63 -1.50 3.12 -4.96
N LEU A 64 -1.04 3.17 -6.21
CA LEU A 64 0.39 3.12 -6.53
C LEU A 64 1.11 4.45 -6.27
N MET A 65 0.64 5.54 -6.88
CA MET A 65 1.40 6.79 -6.93
C MET A 65 1.11 7.74 -5.77
N VAL A 66 0.00 7.56 -5.07
CA VAL A 66 -0.34 8.38 -3.89
C VAL A 66 -0.02 7.60 -2.62
N ALA A 67 -0.81 6.57 -2.31
CA ALA A 67 -0.70 5.86 -1.03
C ALA A 67 0.64 5.11 -0.91
N ALA A 68 0.92 4.14 -1.79
CA ALA A 68 2.11 3.31 -1.68
C ALA A 68 3.41 4.11 -1.85
N ASN A 69 3.43 5.09 -2.76
CA ASN A 69 4.59 5.95 -2.95
C ASN A 69 4.92 6.78 -1.69
N LEU A 70 3.91 7.38 -1.04
CA LEU A 70 4.13 8.13 0.20
C LEU A 70 4.56 7.23 1.36
N MET A 71 4.01 6.01 1.48
CA MET A 71 4.46 5.03 2.47
C MET A 71 5.93 4.65 2.24
N ASN A 72 6.33 4.43 0.98
CA ASN A 72 7.71 4.12 0.61
C ASN A 72 8.67 5.26 0.93
N LEU A 73 8.35 6.49 0.51
CA LEU A 73 9.17 7.69 0.79
C LEU A 73 9.26 8.00 2.29
N SER A 74 8.21 7.66 3.04
CA SER A 74 8.16 7.86 4.49
C SER A 74 8.89 6.77 5.27
N GLY A 75 9.41 5.73 4.61
CA GLY A 75 10.13 4.62 5.24
C GLY A 75 9.27 3.74 6.13
N ILE A 76 8.01 3.52 5.73
CA ILE A 76 7.08 2.62 6.43
C ILE A 76 7.51 1.16 6.20
N GLU A 77 7.47 0.36 7.26
CA GLU A 77 7.76 -1.07 7.21
C GLU A 77 6.85 -1.77 6.18
N PRO A 78 7.41 -2.59 5.25
CA PRO A 78 6.62 -3.22 4.19
C PRO A 78 5.45 -4.07 4.69
N GLN A 79 5.57 -4.67 5.88
CA GLN A 79 4.49 -5.47 6.48
C GLN A 79 3.30 -4.60 6.89
N GLU A 80 3.53 -3.37 7.35
CA GLU A 80 2.47 -2.41 7.69
C GLU A 80 1.75 -1.93 6.43
N VAL A 81 2.52 -1.67 5.36
CA VAL A 81 1.96 -1.35 4.04
C VAL A 81 1.07 -2.48 3.53
N TYR A 82 1.57 -3.72 3.58
CA TYR A 82 0.80 -4.90 3.17
C TYR A 82 -0.51 -5.03 3.94
N ARG A 83 -0.48 -4.86 5.27
CA ARG A 83 -1.68 -4.92 6.12
C ARG A 83 -2.71 -3.84 5.79
N TRP A 84 -2.28 -2.65 5.39
CA TRP A 84 -3.21 -1.57 5.05
C TRP A 84 -3.93 -1.82 3.70
N PHE A 85 -3.27 -2.49 2.76
CA PHE A 85 -3.85 -2.81 1.44
C PHE A 85 -4.72 -4.08 1.43
N MET A 86 -4.66 -4.91 2.47
CA MET A 86 -5.42 -6.16 2.62
C MET A 86 -6.68 -5.95 3.45
#